data_AF-A0A7W5TMH6-F1
#
_entry.id   AF-A0A7W5TMH6-F1
#
_cell.length_a   1.000
_cell.length_b   1.000
_cell.length_c   1.000
_cell.angle_alpha   90.00
_cell.angle_beta   90.00
_cell.angle_gamma   90.00
#
_symmetry.space_group_name_H-M   'P 1'
#
loop_
_entity.id
_entity.type
_entity.pdbx_description
1 polymer ?
#
loop_
_entity_poly.entity_id
_entity_poly.type
_entity_poly.pdbx_seq_one_letter_code
_entity_poly.pdbx_strand_id
1 'polypeptide(L)'
;MLISNVDDHLRNHGLLWLGNAGWSLSPAYDLNPVPADLKARVLTTNIDLDEGTCSLDFLEAASGYFALTLTQACVIIREVATVTATWRETARAVGAGSSEINFMASASEHTI
;
A
#
# COMPACT_ATOMS: atom_id res chain seq x y z
N MET A 1 -1.93 3.02 -0.99
CA MET A 1 -2.14 3.98 0.11
C MET A 1 -0.86 4.62 0.65
N LEU A 2 0.17 3.86 1.10
CA LEU A 2 1.47 4.42 1.56
C LEU A 2 2.55 4.55 0.47
N ILE A 3 2.33 3.90 -0.67
CA ILE A 3 3.20 3.97 -1.85
C ILE A 3 2.43 4.44 -3.09
N SER A 4 1.21 4.98 -2.91
CA SER A 4 0.34 5.37 -4.03
C SER A 4 0.21 4.33 -5.16
N ASN A 5 0.18 3.03 -4.82
CA ASN A 5 -0.19 1.98 -5.76
C ASN A 5 -1.69 2.08 -6.08
N VAL A 6 -2.03 2.91 -7.06
CA VAL A 6 -3.42 3.23 -7.42
C VAL A 6 -4.00 2.24 -8.41
N ASP A 7 -3.21 1.32 -8.97
CA ASP A 7 -3.66 0.31 -9.95
C ASP A 7 -3.82 -1.10 -9.32
N ASP A 8 -4.15 -1.14 -8.03
CA ASP A 8 -4.33 -2.40 -7.31
C ASP A 8 -5.72 -3.01 -7.54
N HIS A 9 -5.90 -3.63 -8.72
CA HIS A 9 -7.13 -4.32 -9.09
C HIS A 9 -7.11 -5.80 -8.70
N LEU A 10 -8.27 -6.45 -8.64
CA LEU A 10 -8.40 -7.86 -8.20
C LEU A 10 -7.53 -8.87 -8.95
N ARG A 11 -7.09 -8.58 -10.19
CA ARG A 11 -6.15 -9.47 -10.92
C ARG A 11 -4.72 -9.42 -10.38
N ASN A 12 -4.40 -8.44 -9.54
CA ASN A 12 -3.12 -8.33 -8.82
C ASN A 12 -3.13 -9.09 -7.48
N HIS A 13 -4.24 -9.78 -7.19
CA HIS A 13 -4.41 -10.65 -6.04
C HIS A 13 -4.48 -12.10 -6.49
N GLY A 14 -3.37 -12.82 -6.36
CA GLY A 14 -3.26 -14.23 -6.71
C GLY A 14 -3.60 -15.15 -5.55
N LEU A 15 -4.12 -16.33 -5.88
CA LEU A 15 -4.28 -17.44 -4.94
C LEU A 15 -3.41 -18.62 -5.42
N LEU A 16 -2.60 -19.16 -4.52
CA LEU A 16 -1.78 -20.34 -4.76
C LEU A 16 -2.51 -21.57 -4.24
N TRP A 17 -2.59 -22.60 -5.08
CA TRP A 17 -3.08 -23.92 -4.69
C TRP A 17 -1.97 -24.71 -4.00
N LEU A 18 -2.17 -25.06 -2.74
CA LEU A 18 -1.19 -25.78 -1.90
C LEU A 18 -1.58 -27.25 -1.67
N GLY A 19 -2.43 -27.81 -2.55
CA GLY A 19 -2.91 -29.19 -2.41
C GLY A 19 -3.80 -29.37 -1.19
N ASN A 20 -3.46 -30.31 -0.31
CA ASN A 20 -4.27 -30.62 0.87
C ASN A 20 -4.35 -29.47 1.88
N ALA A 21 -3.43 -28.49 1.82
CA ALA A 21 -3.49 -27.28 2.64
C ALA A 21 -4.47 -26.22 2.11
N GLY A 22 -5.08 -26.45 0.94
CA GLY A 22 -6.06 -25.55 0.34
C GLY A 22 -5.43 -24.39 -0.44
N TRP A 23 -6.12 -23.25 -0.43
CA TRP A 23 -5.69 -22.03 -1.11
C TRP A 23 -5.03 -21.07 -0.12
N SER A 24 -3.94 -20.42 -0.54
CA SER A 24 -3.31 -19.31 0.17
C SER A 24 -3.20 -18.10 -0.73
N LEU A 25 -3.18 -16.90 -0.16
CA LEU A 25 -2.76 -15.71 -0.91
C LEU A 25 -1.34 -15.91 -1.44
N SER A 26 -1.10 -15.46 -2.67
CA SER A 26 0.25 -15.35 -3.21
C SER A 26 1.01 -14.23 -2.49
N PRO A 27 2.36 -14.22 -2.55
CA PRO A 27 3.12 -13.01 -2.26
C PRO A 27 2.58 -11.83 -3.09
N ALA A 28 2.68 -10.62 -2.56
CA ALA A 28 2.31 -9.41 -3.30
C ALA A 28 3.19 -9.26 -4.56
N TYR A 29 2.58 -8.88 -5.67
CA TYR A 29 3.25 -8.64 -6.95
C TYR A 29 2.65 -7.41 -7.64
N ASP A 30 3.33 -6.92 -8.68
CA ASP A 30 2.88 -5.77 -9.49
C ASP A 30 2.56 -4.51 -8.66
N LEU A 31 3.40 -4.23 -7.66
CA LEU A 31 3.33 -3.00 -6.88
C LEU A 31 3.96 -1.86 -7.67
N ASN A 32 3.14 -0.91 -8.14
CA ASN A 32 3.61 0.20 -8.96
C ASN A 32 3.23 1.56 -8.35
N PRO A 33 4.15 2.22 -7.61
CA PRO A 33 3.92 3.56 -7.08
C PRO A 33 3.67 4.58 -8.19
N VAL A 34 2.57 5.33 -8.11
CA VAL A 34 2.26 6.38 -9.10
C VAL A 34 2.38 7.78 -8.48
N PRO A 35 3.30 8.63 -8.99
CA PRO A 35 3.40 10.03 -8.61
C PRO A 35 2.09 10.79 -8.83
N ALA A 36 1.78 11.73 -7.93
CA ALA A 36 0.55 12.52 -7.99
C ALA A 36 0.44 13.37 -9.27
N ASP A 37 1.57 13.74 -9.87
CA ASP A 37 1.65 14.48 -11.12
C ASP A 37 1.19 13.67 -12.34
N LEU A 38 1.19 12.34 -12.23
CA LEU A 38 0.77 11.42 -13.30
C LEU A 38 -0.68 10.96 -13.16
N LYS A 39 -1.16 10.76 -11.92
CA LYS A 39 -2.53 10.31 -11.66
C LYS A 39 -2.98 10.80 -10.30
N ALA A 40 -4.24 11.27 -10.22
CA ALA A 40 -4.87 11.56 -8.94
C ALA A 40 -4.83 10.31 -8.05
N ARG A 41 -4.56 10.51 -6.76
CA ARG A 41 -4.48 9.44 -5.74
C ARG A 41 -5.86 8.88 -5.39
N VAL A 42 -6.55 8.31 -6.37
CA VAL A 42 -7.82 7.60 -6.20
C VAL A 42 -7.49 6.10 -6.19
N LEU A 43 -7.85 5.41 -5.12
CA LEU A 43 -7.66 3.96 -5.00
C LEU A 43 -8.61 3.25 -5.97
N THR A 44 -8.12 2.21 -6.67
CA THR A 44 -8.96 1.36 -7.54
C THR A 44 -9.77 0.34 -6.74
N THR A 45 -9.26 -0.06 -5.58
CA THR A 45 -9.97 -0.83 -4.55
C THR A 45 -10.16 0.09 -3.35
N ASN A 46 -11.39 0.57 -3.15
CA ASN A 46 -11.66 1.42 -2.01
C ASN A 46 -11.52 0.63 -0.70
N ILE A 47 -10.97 1.29 0.31
CA ILE A 47 -10.82 0.74 1.67
C ILE A 47 -12.12 0.95 2.47
N ASP A 48 -12.94 1.93 2.05
CA ASP A 48 -14.30 2.19 2.54
C ASP A 48 -15.30 2.27 1.37
N LEU A 49 -16.60 2.19 1.65
CA LEU A 49 -17.66 2.25 0.64
C LEU A 49 -17.78 3.63 0.00
N ASP A 50 -17.34 4.71 0.67
CA ASP A 50 -17.62 6.09 0.25
C ASP A 50 -16.39 6.98 -0.07
N GLU A 51 -15.19 6.78 0.51
CA GLU A 51 -14.02 7.65 0.23
C GLU A 51 -12.66 6.94 0.15
N GLY A 52 -11.79 7.42 -0.75
CA GLY A 52 -10.43 6.95 -1.00
C GLY A 52 -9.33 7.66 -0.20
N THR A 53 -9.70 8.40 0.85
CA THR A 53 -8.79 9.17 1.71
C THR A 53 -8.32 8.32 2.90
N CYS A 54 -7.01 8.24 3.10
CA CYS A 54 -6.38 7.49 4.19
C CYS A 54 -6.39 8.32 5.49
N SER A 55 -7.47 8.25 6.28
CA SER A 55 -7.42 8.66 7.69
C SER A 55 -7.24 7.43 8.59
N LEU A 56 -6.50 7.58 9.69
CA LEU A 56 -6.44 6.58 10.75
C LEU A 56 -7.85 6.21 11.24
N ASP A 57 -8.78 7.17 11.27
CA ASP A 57 -10.18 6.95 11.66
C ASP A 57 -10.90 5.96 10.73
N PHE A 58 -10.59 5.99 9.42
CA PHE A 58 -11.14 5.02 8.46
C PHE A 58 -10.58 3.62 8.68
N LEU A 59 -9.33 3.50 9.09
CA LEU A 59 -8.72 2.21 9.37
C LEU A 59 -9.31 1.57 10.64
N GLU A 60 -9.74 2.38 11.62
CA GLU A 60 -10.48 1.89 12.79
C GLU A 60 -11.87 1.37 12.40
N ALA A 61 -12.59 2.11 11.56
CA ALA A 61 -13.91 1.70 11.07
C ALA A 61 -13.83 0.45 10.18
N ALA A 62 -12.79 0.32 9.37
CA ALA A 62 -12.63 -0.78 8.43
C ALA A 62 -12.06 -2.07 9.05
N SER A 63 -11.30 -1.99 10.16
CA SER A 63 -10.60 -3.16 10.72
C SER A 63 -11.53 -4.32 11.07
N GLY A 64 -12.78 -4.01 11.47
CA GLY A 64 -13.81 -5.00 11.76
C GLY A 64 -14.18 -5.89 10.56
N TYR A 65 -14.17 -5.35 9.34
CA TYR A 65 -14.46 -6.14 8.13
C TYR A 65 -13.37 -7.16 7.80
N PHE A 66 -12.14 -6.91 8.27
CA PHE A 66 -10.98 -7.77 8.05
C PHE A 66 -10.69 -8.71 9.23
N ALA A 67 -11.62 -8.82 10.18
CA ALA A 67 -11.48 -9.62 11.40
C ALA A 67 -10.22 -9.27 12.23
N LEU A 68 -9.81 -7.99 12.20
CA LEU A 68 -8.72 -7.46 13.00
C LEU A 68 -9.26 -6.64 14.16
N THR A 69 -8.62 -6.77 15.33
CA THR A 69 -8.80 -5.79 16.41
C THR A 69 -8.12 -4.48 16.01
N LEU A 70 -8.59 -3.37 16.57
CA LEU A 70 -7.98 -2.06 16.37
C LEU A 70 -6.47 -2.06 16.68
N THR A 71 -6.07 -2.72 17.77
CA THR A 71 -4.67 -2.84 18.14
C THR A 71 -3.86 -3.57 17.07
N GLN A 72 -4.37 -4.67 16.51
CA GLN A 72 -3.69 -5.40 15.43
C GLN A 72 -3.57 -4.55 14.16
N ALA A 73 -4.65 -3.86 13.76
CA ALA A 73 -4.64 -2.97 12.61
C ALA A 73 -3.59 -1.86 12.78
N CYS A 74 -3.58 -1.17 13.92
CA CYS A 74 -2.61 -0.12 14.25
C CYS A 74 -1.16 -0.60 14.22
N VAL A 75 -0.89 -1.83 14.70
CA VAL A 75 0.46 -2.43 14.64
C VAL A 75 0.88 -2.62 13.18
N ILE A 76 0.04 -3.26 12.35
CA ILE A 76 0.34 -3.51 10.93
C ILE A 76 0.59 -2.19 10.19
N ILE A 77 -0.27 -1.19 10.40
CA ILE A 77 -0.13 0.14 9.76
C ILE A 77 1.22 0.77 10.12
N ARG A 78 1.61 0.74 11.40
CA ARG A 78 2.88 1.30 11.87
C ARG A 78 4.08 0.57 11.29
N GLU A 79 4.04 -0.76 11.23
CA GLU A 79 5.11 -1.57 10.63
C GLU A 79 5.31 -1.21 9.16
N VAL A 80 4.22 -1.20 8.38
CA VAL A 80 4.29 -0.86 6.95
C VAL A 80 4.76 0.58 6.77
N ALA A 81 4.20 1.54 7.51
CA ALA A 81 4.60 2.95 7.44
C ALA A 81 6.10 3.14 7.73
N THR A 82 6.60 2.48 8.77
CA THR A 82 8.02 2.55 9.18
C THR A 82 8.93 2.03 8.08
N VAL A 83 8.61 0.88 7.49
CA VAL A 83 9.42 0.30 6.40
C VAL A 83 9.33 1.15 5.14
N THR A 84 8.14 1.63 4.78
CA THR A 84 7.98 2.47 3.58
C THR A 84 8.66 3.82 3.71
N ALA A 85 8.85 4.36 4.92
CA ALA A 85 9.53 5.64 5.12
C ALA A 85 11.00 5.63 4.67
N THR A 86 11.65 4.47 4.62
CA THR A 86 13.06 4.33 4.21
C THR A 86 13.26 4.19 2.70
N TRP A 87 12.20 4.33 1.89
CA TRP A 87 12.23 4.06 0.44
C TRP A 87 13.33 4.82 -0.31
N ARG A 88 13.65 6.05 0.09
CA ARG A 88 14.72 6.84 -0.54
C ARG A 88 16.10 6.24 -0.34
N GLU A 89 16.35 5.72 0.85
CA GLU A 89 17.63 5.08 1.20
C GLU A 89 17.79 3.81 0.38
N THR A 90 16.73 3.00 0.31
CA THR A 90 16.66 1.82 -0.55
C THR A 90 16.87 2.18 -2.02
N ALA A 91 16.20 3.22 -2.54
CA ALA A 91 16.34 3.66 -3.92
C ALA A 91 17.78 4.10 -4.25
N ARG A 92 18.43 4.84 -3.34
CA ARG A 92 19.86 5.21 -3.48
C ARG A 92 20.77 3.99 -3.46
N ALA A 93 20.51 3.04 -2.57
CA ALA A 93 21.32 1.84 -2.43
C ALA A 93 21.29 0.96 -3.70
N VAL A 94 20.19 0.98 -4.46
CA VAL A 94 20.06 0.27 -5.75
C VAL A 94 20.47 1.11 -6.96
N GLY A 95 20.98 2.33 -6.74
CA GLY A 95 21.59 3.16 -7.79
C GLY A 95 20.66 4.17 -8.47
N ALA A 96 19.47 4.44 -7.94
CA ALA A 96 18.57 5.45 -8.49
C ALA A 96 19.17 6.87 -8.37
N GLY A 97 19.01 7.67 -9.43
CA GLY A 97 19.47 9.05 -9.46
C GLY A 97 18.62 9.97 -8.58
N SER A 98 19.21 11.07 -8.10
CA SER A 98 18.49 12.03 -7.25
C SER A 98 17.25 12.63 -7.93
N SER A 99 17.29 12.84 -9.25
CA SER A 99 16.15 13.34 -10.02
C SER A 99 14.98 12.35 -10.05
N GLU A 100 15.25 11.06 -10.22
CA GLU A 100 14.23 10.00 -10.23
C GLU A 100 13.61 9.84 -8.84
N ILE A 101 14.44 9.88 -7.79
CA ILE A 101 13.98 9.86 -6.41
C ILE A 101 13.09 11.07 -6.12
N ASN A 102 13.47 12.27 -6.54
CA ASN A 102 12.65 13.45 -6.32
C ASN A 102 11.33 13.39 -7.10
N PHE A 103 11.35 12.84 -8.32
CA PHE A 103 10.14 12.61 -9.11
C PHE A 103 9.17 11.64 -8.43
N MET A 104 9.69 10.57 -7.81
CA MET A 104 8.88 9.57 -7.11
C MET A 104 8.43 9.99 -5.71
N ALA A 105 8.87 11.15 -5.21
CA ALA A 105 8.57 11.61 -3.86
C ALA A 105 7.06 11.70 -3.61
N SER A 106 6.31 12.26 -4.57
CA SER A 106 4.85 12.37 -4.46
C SER A 106 4.11 11.03 -4.58
N ALA A 107 4.79 9.92 -4.87
CA ALA A 107 4.17 8.59 -4.81
C ALA A 107 4.29 7.96 -3.41
N SER A 108 5.36 8.25 -2.69
CA SER A 108 5.73 7.55 -1.45
C SER A 108 5.70 8.43 -0.20
N GLU A 109 5.60 9.75 -0.36
CA GLU A 109 5.43 10.68 0.74
C GLU A 109 3.97 11.11 0.89
N HIS A 110 3.45 10.82 2.08
CA HIS A 110 2.10 11.15 2.48
C HIS A 110 2.18 12.06 3.69
N THR A 111 1.58 13.26 3.60
CA THR A 111 1.25 14.04 4.80
C THR A 111 0.10 13.30 5.47
N ILE A 112 0.43 12.54 6.52
CA ILE A 112 -0.55 11.91 7.41
C ILE A 112 -1.01 12.98 8.42
#